data_AF-A0A967M1F9-F1
#
_entry.id   AF-A0A967M1F9-F1
#
_cell.length_a   1.000
_cell.length_b   1.000
_cell.length_c   1.000
_cell.angle_alpha   90.00
_cell.angle_beta   90.00
_cell.angle_gamma   90.00
#
_symmetry.space_group_name_H-M   'P 1'
#
loop_
_entity.id
_entity.type
_entity.pdbx_description
1 polymer ?
#
loop_
_entity_poly.entity_id
_entity_poly.type
_entity_poly.pdbx_seq_one_letter_code
_entity_poly.pdbx_strand_id
1 'polypeptide(L)'
;LDVPVLAGILLLKSARMARFLNDNIPGVRVPDSLVERLDKAGNPLEEGVAIARETVRSVRQCCQGVHLMTLGHEERIPEILGN
;
A
#
# COMPACT_ATOMS: atom_id res chain seq x y z
N LEU A 1 -14.28 22.36 -2.93
CA LEU A 1 -15.19 21.22 -3.16
C LEU A 1 -15.48 20.67 -1.77
N ASP A 2 -16.66 20.94 -1.21
CA ASP A 2 -17.04 20.49 0.13
C ASP A 2 -17.40 19.00 0.10
N VAL A 3 -16.40 18.17 -0.21
CA VAL A 3 -16.57 16.73 -0.44
C VAL A 3 -15.46 15.94 0.26
N PRO A 4 -15.77 14.82 0.93
CA PRO A 4 -14.75 13.95 1.52
C PRO A 4 -13.82 13.35 0.46
N VAL A 5 -12.53 13.27 0.78
CA VAL A 5 -11.53 12.59 -0.04
C VAL A 5 -11.07 11.32 0.68
N LEU A 6 -11.00 10.22 -0.06
CA LEU A 6 -10.45 8.95 0.42
C LEU A 6 -9.11 8.69 -0.26
N ALA A 7 -8.09 8.36 0.52
CA ALA A 7 -6.81 7.89 -0.03
C ALA A 7 -6.94 6.40 -0.41
N GLY A 8 -6.76 6.09 -1.69
CA GLY A 8 -6.70 4.70 -2.17
C GLY A 8 -5.35 4.08 -1.84
N ILE A 9 -5.35 2.93 -1.17
CA ILE A 9 -4.13 2.23 -0.75
C ILE A 9 -4.22 0.78 -1.23
N LEU A 10 -3.26 0.39 -2.07
CA LEU A 10 -3.11 -0.94 -2.62
C LEU A 10 -2.07 -1.73 -1.82
N LEU A 11 -2.43 -2.93 -1.35
CA LEU A 11 -1.49 -3.82 -0.68
C LEU A 11 -0.51 -4.43 -1.69
N LEU A 12 0.79 -4.13 -1.55
CA LEU A 12 1.85 -4.70 -2.37
C LEU A 12 2.27 -6.06 -1.82
N LYS A 13 2.02 -7.14 -2.57
CA LYS A 13 2.29 -8.52 -2.10
C LYS A 13 3.71 -9.01 -2.40
N SER A 14 4.46 -8.30 -3.24
CA SER A 14 5.83 -8.65 -3.64
C SER A 14 6.49 -7.54 -4.44
N ALA A 15 7.83 -7.59 -4.54
CA ALA A 15 8.58 -6.72 -5.46
C ALA A 15 8.17 -6.94 -6.92
N ARG A 16 7.83 -8.18 -7.32
CA ARG A 16 7.33 -8.49 -8.66
C ARG A 16 6.03 -7.73 -8.97
N MET A 17 5.10 -7.71 -8.03
CA MET A 17 3.85 -6.95 -8.17
C MET A 17 4.13 -5.45 -8.29
N ALA A 18 5.03 -4.91 -7.47
CA ALA A 18 5.38 -3.50 -7.53
C ALA A 18 6.00 -3.10 -8.89
N ARG A 19 6.91 -3.92 -9.42
CA ARG A 19 7.49 -3.71 -10.76
C ARG A 19 6.42 -3.83 -11.86
N PHE A 20 5.53 -4.82 -11.76
CA PHE A 20 4.42 -4.97 -12.69
C PHE A 20 3.53 -3.71 -12.74
N LEU A 21 3.22 -3.11 -11.58
CA LEU A 21 2.43 -1.89 -11.51
C LEU A 21 3.13 -0.72 -12.23
N ASN A 22 4.44 -0.55 -12.01
CA ASN A 22 5.23 0.48 -12.68
C ASN A 22 5.26 0.30 -14.20
N ASP A 23 5.37 -0.94 -14.67
CA ASP A 23 5.54 -1.24 -16.09
C ASP A 23 4.21 -1.23 -16.87
N ASN A 24 3.09 -1.56 -16.20
CA ASN A 24 1.83 -1.87 -16.89
C ASN A 24 0.67 -0.95 -16.55
N ILE A 25 0.74 -0.14 -15.48
CA ILE A 25 -0.37 0.73 -15.05
C ILE A 25 0.01 2.20 -15.25
N PRO A 26 -0.52 2.87 -16.30
CA PRO A 26 -0.24 4.27 -16.54
C PRO A 26 -0.61 5.16 -15.34
N GLY A 27 0.30 6.05 -14.98
CA GLY A 27 0.10 6.98 -13.86
C GLY A 27 0.39 6.40 -12.48
N VAL A 28 0.71 5.09 -12.36
CA VAL A 28 1.19 4.49 -11.11
C VAL A 28 2.72 4.51 -11.08
N ARG A 29 3.27 4.89 -9.93
CA ARG A 29 4.70 4.79 -9.64
C ARG A 29 4.90 4.35 -8.19
N VAL A 30 5.36 3.12 -8.01
CA VAL A 30 5.91 2.61 -6.76
C VAL A 30 7.38 3.02 -6.68
N PRO A 31 7.81 3.75 -5.63
CA PRO A 31 9.19 4.15 -5.44
C PRO A 31 10.16 2.96 -5.37
N ASP A 32 11.35 3.10 -5.95
CA ASP A 32 12.37 2.05 -5.96
C ASP A 32 12.75 1.58 -4.56
N SER A 33 12.75 2.48 -3.58
CA SER A 33 12.99 2.14 -2.17
C SER A 33 11.97 1.14 -1.60
N LEU A 34 10.69 1.23 -2.00
CA LEU A 34 9.67 0.27 -1.58
C LEU A 34 9.81 -1.05 -2.33
N VAL A 35 10.19 -1.00 -3.61
CA VAL A 35 10.49 -2.22 -4.39
C VAL A 35 11.65 -2.98 -3.75
N GLU A 36 12.73 -2.29 -3.39
CA GLU A 36 13.88 -2.89 -2.71
C GLU A 36 13.53 -3.48 -1.34
N ARG A 37 12.71 -2.79 -0.54
CA ARG A 37 12.21 -3.32 0.73
C ARG A 37 11.49 -4.65 0.54
N LEU A 38 10.58 -4.71 -0.42
CA LEU A 38 9.84 -5.93 -0.76
C LEU A 38 10.74 -7.05 -1.30
N ASP A 39 11.82 -6.70 -2.00
CA ASP A 39 12.76 -7.66 -2.61
C ASP A 39 13.69 -8.28 -1.57
N LYS A 40 14.11 -7.48 -0.58
CA LYS A 40 14.99 -7.88 0.53
C LYS A 40 14.24 -8.53 1.69
N ALA A 41 12.91 -8.41 1.74
CA ALA A 41 12.10 -8.94 2.82
C ALA A 41 12.09 -10.48 2.83
N GLY A 42 12.33 -11.08 4.00
CA GLY A 42 12.19 -12.54 4.18
C GLY A 42 10.73 -13.01 3.99
N ASN A 43 9.76 -12.13 4.24
CA ASN A 43 8.36 -12.33 3.89
C ASN A 43 7.82 -11.05 3.21
N PRO A 44 7.74 -11.02 1.87
CA PRO A 44 7.29 -9.83 1.14
C PRO A 44 5.85 -9.39 1.45
N LEU A 45 4.97 -10.30 1.85
CA LEU A 45 3.60 -9.96 2.22
C LEU A 45 3.56 -9.16 3.54
N GLU A 46 4.33 -9.60 4.54
CA GLU A 46 4.47 -8.87 5.81
C GLU A 46 5.03 -7.47 5.60
N GLU A 47 6.07 -7.35 4.76
CA GLU A 47 6.63 -6.06 4.41
C GLU A 47 5.62 -5.18 3.67
N GLY A 48 4.81 -5.78 2.78
CA GLY A 48 3.69 -5.11 2.14
C GLY A 48 2.67 -4.55 3.11
N VAL A 49 2.31 -5.32 4.16
CA VAL A 49 1.42 -4.87 5.24
C VAL A 49 2.05 -3.72 6.02
N ALA A 50 3.35 -3.79 6.32
CA ALA A 50 4.08 -2.69 6.98
C ALA A 50 4.07 -1.40 6.14
N ILE A 51 4.38 -1.51 4.84
CA ILE A 51 4.33 -0.38 3.88
C ILE A 51 2.92 0.21 3.81
N ALA A 52 1.88 -0.62 3.74
CA ALA A 52 0.49 -0.16 3.72
C ALA A 52 0.14 0.60 5.01
N ARG A 53 0.52 0.08 6.19
CA ARG A 53 0.32 0.73 7.49
C ARG A 53 1.03 2.09 7.56
N GLU A 54 2.30 2.16 7.14
CA GLU A 54 3.07 3.41 7.08
C GLU A 54 2.39 4.44 6.17
N THR A 55 1.91 3.98 5.00
CA THR A 55 1.20 4.82 4.04
C THR A 55 -0.09 5.37 4.64
N VAL A 56 -0.94 4.53 5.25
CA VAL A 56 -2.17 4.95 5.96
C VAL A 56 -1.86 6.03 6.98
N ARG A 57 -0.80 5.85 7.78
CA ARG A 57 -0.40 6.83 8.80
C ARG A 57 0.01 8.16 8.20
N SER A 58 0.78 8.13 7.10
CA SER A 58 1.26 9.34 6.43
C SER A 58 0.14 10.19 5.81
N VAL A 59 -0.92 9.56 5.30
CA VAL A 59 -2.01 10.27 4.61
C VAL A 59 -3.14 10.70 5.54
N ARG A 60 -3.13 10.27 6.82
CA ARG A 60 -4.21 10.53 7.79
C ARG A 60 -4.52 12.02 7.97
N GLN A 61 -3.53 12.91 7.80
CA GLN A 61 -3.71 14.36 7.90
C GLN A 61 -4.22 15.00 6.61
N CYS A 62 -4.26 14.26 5.50
CA CYS A 62 -4.57 14.76 4.16
C CYS A 62 -5.94 14.29 3.63
N CYS A 63 -6.57 13.31 4.27
CA CYS A 63 -7.83 12.71 3.82
C CYS A 63 -8.75 12.32 4.99
N GLN A 64 -10.05 12.24 4.72
CA GLN A 64 -11.08 11.89 5.71
C GLN A 64 -11.21 10.37 5.90
N GLY A 65 -10.59 9.57 5.04
CA GLY A 65 -10.58 8.11 5.16
C GLY A 65 -9.68 7.43 4.13
N VAL A 66 -9.64 6.10 4.17
CA VAL A 66 -8.84 5.28 3.27
C VAL A 66 -9.71 4.23 2.58
N HIS A 67 -9.44 3.96 1.31
CA HIS A 67 -10.00 2.82 0.57
C HIS A 67 -8.90 1.77 0.39
N LEU A 68 -9.04 0.63 1.07
CA LEU A 68 -8.06 -0.46 1.04
C LEU A 68 -8.38 -1.45 -0.08
N MET A 69 -7.38 -1.75 -0.92
CA MET A 69 -7.43 -2.81 -1.92
C MET A 69 -6.46 -3.93 -1.49
N THR A 70 -6.99 -4.94 -0.81
CA THR A 70 -6.23 -6.04 -0.18
C THR A 70 -5.94 -7.20 -1.11
N LEU A 71 -6.70 -7.35 -2.20
CA LEU A 71 -6.53 -8.41 -3.20
C LEU A 71 -6.51 -9.83 -2.59
N GLY A 72 -7.49 -10.14 -1.73
CA GLY A 72 -7.66 -11.46 -1.10
C GLY A 72 -6.94 -11.62 0.25
N HIS A 73 -6.56 -10.52 0.89
CA HIS A 73 -5.88 -10.48 2.20
C HIS A 73 -6.66 -9.63 3.22
N GLU A 74 -7.98 -9.75 3.22
CA GLU A 74 -8.87 -8.97 4.07
C GLU A 74 -8.62 -9.23 5.56
N GLU A 75 -8.10 -10.41 5.92
CA GLU A 75 -7.68 -10.76 7.27
C GLU A 75 -6.56 -9.87 7.82
N ARG A 76 -5.79 -9.21 6.95
CA ARG A 76 -4.69 -8.31 7.34
C ARG A 76 -5.15 -6.88 7.62
N ILE A 77 -6.41 -6.54 7.38
CA ILE A 77 -6.94 -5.18 7.61
C ILE A 77 -6.67 -4.67 9.04
N PRO A 78 -6.88 -5.46 10.12
CA PRO A 78 -6.56 -5.01 11.48
C PRO A 78 -5.08 -4.67 11.66
N GLU A 79 -4.19 -5.38 10.96
CA GLU A 79 -2.76 -5.10 10.98
C GLU A 79 -2.38 -3.90 10.12
N ILE A 80 -3.15 -3.55 9.09
CA ILE A 80 -2.91 -2.32 8.31
C ILE A 80 -3.40 -1.09 9.09
N LEU A 81 -4.57 -1.19 9.75
CA LEU A 81 -5.22 -0.10 10.46
C LEU A 81 -4.78 0.03 11.93
N GLY A 82 -4.04 -0.95 12.45
CA GLY A 82 -3.63 -0.98 13.85
C GLY A 82 -2.75 0.19 14.29
N ASN A 83 -2.84 0.51 15.58
CA ASN A 83 -2.01 1.48 16.27
C ASN A 83 -0.55 1.04 16.36
#